data_AF-A0AAD4Z1X5-F1
#
_entry.id   AF-A0AAD4Z1X5-F1
#
_cell.length_a   1.000
_cell.length_b   1.000
_cell.length_c   1.000
_cell.angle_alpha   90.00
_cell.angle_beta   90.00
_cell.angle_gamma   90.00
#
_symmetry.space_group_name_H-M   'P 1'
#
loop_
_entity.id
_entity.type
_entity.pdbx_description
1 polymer ?
#
loop_
_entity_poly.entity_id
_entity_poly.type
_entity_poly.pdbx_seq_one_letter_code
_entity_poly.pdbx_strand_id
1 'polypeptide(L)'
;MATHTRIDDDDDFGGDFPGAHNNRRPGKKRSFGDLEDEEDDFFGSKQGNSKVEETAPGVATGMILSLRESLQNCKDTLATCQTELEAAKSEIRKWHSSFQNEHFITPGTSPDPKLVINYLQSLKNSEESLKEQLEKAKKKEAAFIVTFAKREQEIAELKSAVRDLKAQLKPPSMQARRLLLDPAIHEEFTRLKNLVEEKEKKVKELNDNIAAVQFTPTSKMGKQLMAKCRTLQEENEEIGNEASEGKMHELSMKLALQKSQNAELRSQFEGLHKHMEGLTNDVERSNEMVRIMQEQLDERDCEIKRLKQELEQKSLIEEEKAEPSSDSRKVSDEVIESEEVTT
;
A
#
# COMPACT_ATOMS: atom_id res chain seq x y z
N MET A 1 -43.04 32.63 8.30
CA MET A 1 -42.33 32.00 7.16
C MET A 1 -41.44 30.92 7.77
N ALA A 2 -41.90 29.68 7.97
CA ALA A 2 -41.98 28.57 7.00
C ALA A 2 -40.59 28.25 6.43
N THR A 3 -39.97 27.10 6.73
CA THR A 3 -40.24 25.82 6.05
C THR A 3 -40.20 24.57 6.95
N HIS A 4 -40.93 23.54 6.50
CA HIS A 4 -41.27 22.26 7.15
C HIS A 4 -40.65 21.07 6.38
N THR A 5 -40.27 20.00 7.09
CA THR A 5 -40.20 18.58 6.64
C THR A 5 -40.09 17.74 7.92
N ARG A 6 -41.16 17.22 8.54
CA ARG A 6 -42.04 16.08 8.23
C ARG A 6 -41.29 14.76 7.99
N ILE A 7 -41.51 13.80 8.90
CA ILE A 7 -41.53 12.32 8.83
C ILE A 7 -41.89 11.91 10.29
N ASP A 8 -43.18 11.82 10.63
CA ASP A 8 -44.10 10.68 10.50
C ASP A 8 -43.74 9.56 11.51
N ASP A 9 -44.45 9.64 12.66
CA ASP A 9 -44.72 8.54 13.58
C ASP A 9 -45.74 7.61 12.90
N ASP A 10 -45.39 6.34 12.71
CA ASP A 10 -46.35 5.26 12.49
C ASP A 10 -45.85 4.00 13.20
N ASP A 11 -46.52 3.69 14.31
CA ASP A 11 -46.59 2.38 14.91
C ASP A 11 -47.32 1.42 13.95
N ASP A 12 -46.61 0.43 13.40
CA ASP A 12 -47.22 -0.68 12.66
C ASP A 12 -46.80 -2.01 13.27
N PHE A 13 -47.63 -2.50 14.20
CA PHE A 13 -47.56 -3.85 14.75
C PHE A 13 -48.68 -4.67 14.12
N GLY A 14 -48.41 -5.31 12.99
CA GLY A 14 -49.32 -6.26 12.37
C GLY A 14 -48.79 -6.86 11.07
N GLY A 15 -48.90 -8.18 10.93
CA GLY A 15 -48.91 -8.81 9.60
C GLY A 15 -47.92 -9.94 9.38
N ASP A 16 -48.37 -11.15 9.71
CA ASP A 16 -48.34 -12.35 8.88
C ASP A 16 -47.03 -13.01 8.39
N PHE A 17 -46.99 -14.29 8.73
CA PHE A 17 -46.20 -15.36 8.12
C PHE A 17 -46.25 -15.36 6.59
N PRO A 18 -45.17 -15.83 5.95
CA PRO A 18 -45.31 -16.73 4.81
C PRO A 18 -44.70 -18.08 5.13
N GLY A 19 -45.52 -19.10 4.89
CA GLY A 19 -45.12 -20.49 4.95
C GLY A 19 -44.32 -20.96 3.74
N ALA A 20 -43.98 -22.25 3.84
CA ALA A 20 -43.56 -23.17 2.79
C ALA A 20 -42.14 -23.00 2.20
N HIS A 21 -41.22 -23.84 2.66
CA HIS A 21 -40.74 -24.93 1.80
C HIS A 21 -40.33 -26.16 2.60
N ASN A 22 -41.15 -27.20 2.43
CA ASN A 22 -40.90 -28.58 2.80
C ASN A 22 -39.66 -29.11 2.08
N ASN A 23 -38.76 -29.78 2.82
CA ASN A 23 -38.06 -30.93 2.29
C ASN A 23 -38.32 -32.16 3.18
N ARG A 24 -39.03 -33.11 2.57
CA ARG A 24 -39.38 -34.43 3.07
C ARG A 24 -38.12 -35.22 3.45
N ARG A 25 -38.18 -35.96 4.58
CA ARG A 25 -38.18 -37.44 4.54
C ARG A 25 -38.61 -38.07 5.87
N PRO A 26 -39.21 -39.28 5.84
CA PRO A 26 -40.10 -39.78 6.87
C PRO A 26 -39.39 -40.75 7.84
N GLY A 27 -39.61 -40.58 9.14
CA GLY A 27 -39.12 -41.46 10.20
C GLY A 27 -40.26 -42.08 10.98
N LYS A 28 -40.72 -43.22 10.47
CA LYS A 28 -41.51 -44.30 11.11
C LYS A 28 -42.02 -44.06 12.55
N LYS A 29 -43.34 -43.83 12.68
CA LYS A 29 -44.11 -44.11 13.91
C LYS A 29 -43.91 -45.59 14.29
N ARG A 30 -43.51 -45.87 15.53
CA ARG A 30 -43.75 -47.17 16.16
C ARG A 30 -44.94 -47.03 17.10
N SER A 31 -46.09 -47.43 16.56
CA SER A 31 -47.23 -47.94 17.30
C SER A 31 -46.77 -49.19 18.05
N PHE A 32 -46.96 -49.25 19.36
CA PHE A 32 -47.05 -50.54 20.03
C PHE A 32 -48.53 -50.78 20.27
N GLY A 33 -49.05 -51.69 19.44
CA GLY A 33 -50.35 -52.29 19.65
C GLY A 33 -50.28 -53.24 20.84
N ASP A 34 -51.39 -53.19 21.56
CA ASP A 34 -52.13 -54.33 22.08
C ASP A 34 -52.14 -55.55 21.12
N LEU A 35 -52.49 -56.73 21.67
CA LEU A 35 -52.59 -58.06 21.04
C LEU A 35 -51.28 -58.87 21.07
N GLU A 36 -51.24 -60.13 21.50
CA GLU A 36 -52.27 -61.12 21.80
C GLU A 36 -51.61 -62.27 22.59
N ASP A 37 -52.40 -62.96 23.42
CA ASP A 37 -52.07 -64.22 24.05
C ASP A 37 -51.71 -65.29 23.00
N GLU A 38 -50.46 -65.76 22.99
CA GLU A 38 -50.09 -67.03 22.35
C GLU A 38 -49.26 -67.84 23.35
N GLU A 39 -49.97 -68.63 24.17
CA GLU A 39 -49.42 -69.81 24.84
C GLU A 39 -49.10 -70.87 23.77
N ASP A 40 -47.89 -70.82 23.21
CA ASP A 40 -47.36 -71.93 22.42
C ASP A 40 -46.71 -72.97 23.34
N ASP A 41 -47.56 -73.92 23.76
CA ASP A 41 -47.22 -75.15 24.46
C ASP A 41 -46.25 -76.02 23.63
N PHE A 42 -44.97 -75.86 23.94
CA PHE A 42 -43.83 -76.53 23.29
C PHE A 42 -43.68 -78.04 23.62
N PHE A 43 -44.69 -78.74 24.16
CA PHE A 43 -44.55 -80.17 24.51
C PHE A 43 -45.72 -81.07 24.08
N GLY A 44 -45.52 -81.79 22.96
CA GLY A 44 -46.03 -83.15 22.67
C GLY A 44 -47.52 -83.24 22.28
N SER A 45 -47.93 -83.88 21.19
CA SER A 45 -47.48 -85.18 20.71
C SER A 45 -47.85 -85.40 19.24
N LYS A 46 -46.81 -85.67 18.46
CA LYS A 46 -46.70 -86.63 17.36
C LYS A 46 -47.94 -87.52 17.12
N GLN A 47 -48.63 -87.33 15.99
CA GLN A 47 -49.23 -88.44 15.24
C GLN A 47 -49.08 -88.17 13.74
N GLY A 48 -48.11 -88.84 13.14
CA GLY A 48 -47.91 -88.84 11.70
C GLY A 48 -48.88 -89.80 11.02
N ASN A 49 -49.31 -89.44 9.81
CA ASN A 49 -49.54 -90.43 8.77
C ASN A 49 -49.00 -89.90 7.43
N SER A 50 -48.13 -90.71 6.85
CA SER A 50 -47.27 -90.47 5.69
C SER A 50 -48.00 -90.42 4.35
N LYS A 51 -47.52 -89.59 3.42
CA LYS A 51 -47.52 -89.96 2.00
C LYS A 51 -46.28 -89.37 1.30
N VAL A 52 -45.44 -90.28 0.81
CA VAL A 52 -44.18 -90.03 0.08
C VAL A 52 -44.52 -89.76 -1.39
N GLU A 53 -44.05 -88.64 -1.92
CA GLU A 53 -43.96 -88.39 -3.36
C GLU A 53 -42.47 -88.13 -3.68
N GLU A 54 -41.91 -88.90 -4.62
CA GLU A 54 -40.50 -88.87 -5.02
C GLU A 54 -40.11 -87.47 -5.51
N THR A 55 -39.33 -86.75 -4.72
CA THR A 55 -38.79 -85.44 -5.11
C THR A 55 -37.59 -85.64 -6.01
N ALA A 56 -37.63 -85.04 -7.21
CA ALA A 56 -36.53 -85.09 -8.18
C ALA A 56 -35.18 -84.69 -7.52
N PRO A 57 -34.04 -85.31 -7.91
CA PRO A 57 -32.77 -85.21 -7.18
C PRO A 57 -32.24 -83.78 -6.95
N GLY A 58 -32.63 -82.81 -7.78
CA GLY A 58 -32.33 -81.39 -7.57
C GLY A 58 -33.09 -80.73 -6.41
N VAL A 59 -34.33 -81.16 -6.14
CA VAL A 59 -35.17 -80.64 -5.06
C VAL A 59 -34.67 -81.15 -3.71
N ALA A 60 -34.34 -82.44 -3.61
CA ALA A 60 -33.74 -83.02 -2.40
C ALA A 60 -32.39 -82.36 -2.07
N THR A 61 -31.55 -82.10 -3.09
CA THR A 61 -30.26 -81.42 -2.90
C THR A 61 -30.46 -79.97 -2.46
N GLY A 62 -31.41 -79.23 -3.05
CA GLY A 62 -31.75 -77.87 -2.64
C GLY A 62 -32.29 -77.78 -1.20
N MET A 63 -33.12 -78.74 -0.78
CA MET A 63 -33.60 -78.85 0.60
C MET A 63 -32.45 -79.13 1.58
N ILE A 64 -31.52 -80.03 1.24
CA ILE A 64 -30.36 -80.32 2.08
C ILE A 64 -29.46 -79.08 2.23
N LEU A 65 -29.23 -78.32 1.15
CA LEU A 65 -28.44 -77.09 1.22
C LEU A 65 -29.14 -76.01 2.07
N SER A 66 -30.45 -75.83 1.90
CA SER A 66 -31.25 -74.88 2.69
C SER A 66 -31.25 -75.23 4.18
N LEU A 67 -31.33 -76.53 4.51
CA LEU A 67 -31.22 -77.01 5.90
C LEU A 67 -29.82 -76.83 6.47
N ARG A 68 -28.76 -77.02 5.67
CA ARG A 68 -27.38 -76.77 6.09
C ARG A 68 -27.13 -75.29 6.33
N GLU A 69 -27.63 -74.42 5.46
CA GLU A 69 -27.55 -72.97 5.61
C GLU A 69 -28.35 -72.51 6.83
N SER A 70 -29.57 -73.02 7.03
CA SER A 70 -30.37 -72.76 8.22
C SER A 70 -29.69 -73.25 9.51
N LEU A 71 -29.07 -74.44 9.49
CA LEU A 71 -28.29 -74.96 10.61
C LEU A 71 -27.07 -74.09 10.90
N GLN A 72 -26.37 -73.63 9.86
CA GLN A 72 -25.22 -72.76 10.00
C GLN A 72 -25.63 -71.39 10.56
N ASN A 73 -26.72 -70.80 10.05
CA ASN A 73 -27.31 -69.57 10.60
C ASN A 73 -27.70 -69.74 12.08
N CYS A 74 -28.33 -70.86 12.44
CA CYS A 74 -28.69 -71.17 13.84
C CYS A 74 -27.44 -71.29 14.74
N LYS A 75 -26.35 -71.84 14.20
CA LYS A 75 -25.07 -71.93 14.92
C LYS A 75 -24.43 -70.56 15.13
N ASP A 76 -24.51 -69.68 14.13
CA ASP A 76 -23.96 -68.32 14.20
C ASP A 76 -24.80 -67.41 15.11
N THR A 77 -26.13 -67.56 15.10
CA THR A 77 -27.00 -66.86 16.07
C THR A 77 -26.75 -67.37 17.48
N LEU A 78 -26.57 -68.67 17.70
CA LEU A 78 -26.20 -69.23 19.00
C LEU A 78 -24.86 -68.64 19.50
N ALA A 79 -23.86 -68.55 18.63
CA ALA A 79 -22.57 -67.95 18.97
C ALA A 79 -22.72 -66.47 19.36
N THR A 80 -23.58 -65.73 18.66
CA THR A 80 -23.89 -64.32 18.97
C THR A 80 -24.62 -64.18 20.32
N CYS A 81 -25.63 -65.02 20.57
CA CYS A 81 -26.31 -65.05 21.86
C CYS A 81 -25.34 -65.40 23.00
N GLN A 82 -24.37 -66.28 22.76
CA GLN A 82 -23.35 -66.65 23.75
C GLN A 82 -22.44 -65.46 24.08
N THR A 83 -22.01 -64.68 23.07
CA THR A 83 -21.16 -63.51 23.31
C THR A 83 -21.93 -62.39 24.00
N GLU A 84 -23.18 -62.13 23.62
CA GLU A 84 -24.06 -61.17 24.29
C GLU A 84 -24.34 -61.57 25.75
N LEU A 85 -24.54 -62.86 26.02
CA LEU A 85 -24.72 -63.37 27.38
C LEU A 85 -23.46 -63.13 28.24
N GLU A 86 -22.27 -63.42 27.72
CA GLU A 86 -21.03 -63.15 28.46
C GLU A 86 -20.77 -61.65 28.63
N ALA A 87 -21.13 -60.82 27.64
CA ALA A 87 -21.08 -59.37 27.77
C ALA A 87 -22.02 -58.87 28.88
N ALA A 88 -23.27 -59.32 28.89
CA ALA A 88 -24.26 -59.01 29.93
C ALA A 88 -23.80 -59.47 31.32
N LYS A 89 -23.24 -60.68 31.44
CA LYS A 89 -22.62 -61.15 32.69
C LYS A 89 -21.47 -60.27 33.14
N SER A 90 -20.61 -59.83 32.22
CA SER A 90 -19.50 -58.94 32.53
C SER A 90 -19.99 -57.57 33.01
N GLU A 91 -21.06 -57.05 32.42
CA GLU A 91 -21.70 -55.80 32.81
C GLU A 91 -22.34 -55.92 34.19
N ILE A 92 -23.08 -57.00 34.44
CA ILE A 92 -23.62 -57.31 35.76
C ILE A 92 -22.49 -57.33 36.80
N ARG A 93 -21.36 -58.00 36.55
CA ARG A 93 -20.21 -58.01 37.46
C ARG A 93 -19.65 -56.61 37.70
N LYS A 94 -19.57 -55.76 36.67
CA LYS A 94 -19.14 -54.36 36.82
C LYS A 94 -20.09 -53.59 37.73
N TRP A 95 -21.40 -53.67 37.51
CA TRP A 95 -22.40 -53.05 38.38
C TRP A 95 -22.26 -53.51 39.84
N HIS A 96 -22.12 -54.81 40.07
CA HIS A 96 -21.90 -55.35 41.41
C HIS A 96 -20.64 -54.78 42.09
N SER A 97 -19.53 -54.67 41.35
CA SER A 97 -18.29 -54.08 41.87
C SER A 97 -18.45 -52.59 42.18
N SER A 98 -19.12 -51.81 41.31
CA SER A 98 -19.36 -50.38 41.53
C SER A 98 -20.16 -50.14 42.81
N PHE A 99 -21.24 -50.90 43.02
CA PHE A 99 -22.07 -50.80 44.21
C PHE A 99 -21.37 -51.28 45.49
N GLN A 100 -20.46 -52.27 45.40
CA GLN A 100 -19.67 -52.70 46.56
C GLN A 100 -18.71 -51.63 47.08
N ASN A 101 -18.28 -50.70 46.22
CA ASN A 101 -17.35 -49.64 46.58
C ASN A 101 -18.07 -48.34 47.01
N GLU A 102 -19.39 -48.33 47.07
CA GLU A 102 -20.19 -47.13 47.31
C GLU A 102 -20.64 -47.01 48.76
N HIS A 103 -20.45 -45.82 49.34
CA HIS A 103 -20.58 -45.55 50.79
C HIS A 103 -22.00 -45.75 51.36
N PHE A 104 -23.02 -45.90 50.51
CA PHE A 104 -24.40 -46.12 50.94
C PHE A 104 -24.76 -47.61 51.14
N ILE A 105 -23.84 -48.53 50.81
CA ILE A 105 -24.02 -49.98 50.99
C ILE A 105 -23.07 -50.46 52.09
N THR A 106 -23.60 -51.11 53.13
CA THR A 106 -22.78 -51.72 54.19
C THR A 106 -21.90 -52.85 53.62
N PRO A 107 -20.60 -52.90 53.95
CA PRO A 107 -19.71 -53.94 53.43
C PRO A 107 -20.21 -55.35 53.79
N GLY A 108 -20.44 -56.19 52.77
CA GLY A 108 -20.82 -57.59 52.96
C GLY A 108 -22.32 -57.92 52.88
N THR A 109 -23.19 -56.93 52.66
CA THR A 109 -24.63 -57.15 52.41
C THR A 109 -25.00 -56.95 50.93
N SER A 110 -25.94 -57.76 50.42
CA SER A 110 -26.52 -57.55 49.08
C SER A 110 -27.27 -56.21 49.05
N PRO A 111 -27.04 -55.33 48.07
CA PRO A 111 -27.73 -54.05 48.00
C PRO A 111 -29.23 -54.27 47.81
N ASP A 112 -30.05 -53.72 48.72
CA ASP A 112 -31.51 -53.71 48.57
C ASP A 112 -31.87 -52.83 47.36
N PRO A 113 -32.56 -53.37 46.34
CA PRO A 113 -32.98 -52.61 45.17
C PRO A 113 -33.71 -51.31 45.51
N LYS A 114 -34.52 -51.29 46.59
CA LYS A 114 -35.23 -50.07 47.01
C LYS A 114 -34.29 -48.99 47.52
N LEU A 115 -33.24 -49.36 48.26
CA LEU A 115 -32.23 -48.42 48.77
C LEU A 115 -31.42 -47.82 47.63
N VAL A 116 -31.03 -48.63 46.65
CA VAL A 116 -30.30 -48.17 45.44
C VAL A 116 -31.17 -47.20 44.64
N ILE A 117 -32.44 -47.54 44.38
CA ILE A 117 -33.36 -46.67 43.64
C ILE A 117 -33.56 -45.33 44.37
N ASN A 118 -33.76 -45.35 45.69
CA ASN A 118 -33.92 -44.13 46.49
C ASN A 118 -32.66 -43.26 46.47
N TYR A 119 -31.47 -43.87 46.54
CA TYR A 119 -30.20 -43.17 46.43
C TYR A 119 -30.02 -42.54 45.05
N LEU A 120 -30.27 -43.28 43.97
CA LEU A 120 -30.21 -42.77 42.60
C LEU A 120 -31.21 -41.62 42.38
N GLN A 121 -32.41 -41.73 42.93
CA GLN A 121 -33.40 -40.66 42.86
C GLN A 121 -32.95 -39.40 43.63
N SER A 122 -32.37 -39.59 44.82
CA SER A 122 -31.80 -38.49 45.62
C SER A 122 -30.62 -37.82 44.91
N LEU A 123 -29.74 -38.62 44.31
CA LEU A 123 -28.60 -38.16 43.54
C LEU A 123 -29.08 -37.37 42.31
N LYS A 124 -30.05 -37.88 41.57
CA LYS A 124 -30.67 -37.19 40.43
C LYS A 124 -31.28 -35.85 40.83
N ASN A 125 -32.04 -35.82 41.92
CA ASN A 125 -32.61 -34.58 42.45
C ASN A 125 -31.51 -33.58 42.86
N SER A 126 -30.41 -34.06 43.46
CA SER A 126 -29.27 -33.22 43.85
C SER A 126 -28.52 -32.68 42.63
N GLU A 127 -28.35 -33.50 41.58
CA GLU A 127 -27.74 -33.10 40.32
C GLU A 127 -28.57 -32.00 39.63
N GLU A 128 -29.89 -32.18 39.58
CA GLU A 128 -30.82 -31.20 39.02
C GLU A 128 -30.79 -29.88 39.80
N SER A 129 -30.78 -29.95 41.14
CA SER A 129 -30.63 -28.77 42.00
C SER A 129 -29.31 -28.03 41.77
N LEU A 130 -28.19 -28.75 41.67
CA LEU A 130 -26.88 -28.16 41.39
C LEU A 130 -26.82 -27.51 40.01
N LYS A 131 -27.43 -28.15 38.98
CA LYS A 131 -27.55 -27.55 37.64
C LYS A 131 -28.36 -26.26 37.69
N GLU A 132 -29.47 -26.21 38.42
CA GLU A 132 -30.26 -24.99 38.57
C GLU A 132 -29.46 -23.88 39.27
N GLN A 133 -28.70 -24.20 40.31
CA GLN A 133 -27.82 -23.25 41.00
C GLN A 133 -26.72 -22.71 40.08
N LEU A 134 -26.10 -23.59 39.27
CA LEU A 134 -25.10 -23.20 38.28
C LEU A 134 -25.67 -22.23 37.25
N GLU A 135 -26.86 -22.51 36.72
CA GLU A 135 -27.51 -21.63 35.75
C GLU A 135 -27.92 -20.29 36.36
N LYS A 136 -28.37 -20.27 37.63
CA LYS A 136 -28.59 -19.03 38.38
C LYS A 136 -27.28 -18.25 38.58
N ALA A 137 -26.17 -18.92 38.89
CA ALA A 137 -24.87 -18.30 39.05
C ALA A 137 -24.37 -17.68 37.74
N LYS A 138 -24.44 -18.41 36.61
CA LYS A 138 -24.10 -17.90 35.28
C LYS A 138 -24.92 -16.68 34.88
N LYS A 139 -26.23 -16.70 35.14
CA LYS A 139 -27.10 -15.53 34.87
C LYS A 139 -26.70 -14.32 35.70
N LYS A 140 -26.35 -14.51 36.99
CA LYS A 140 -25.84 -13.44 37.86
C LYS A 140 -24.49 -12.91 37.39
N GLU A 141 -23.58 -13.79 37.01
CA GLU A 141 -22.26 -13.42 36.47
C GLU A 141 -22.41 -12.57 35.19
N ALA A 142 -23.24 -13.01 34.24
CA ALA A 142 -23.53 -12.25 33.03
C ALA A 142 -24.12 -10.86 33.33
N ALA A 143 -25.05 -10.77 34.29
CA ALA A 143 -25.58 -9.49 34.73
C ALA A 143 -24.49 -8.59 35.34
N PHE A 144 -23.59 -9.15 36.15
CA PHE A 144 -22.47 -8.40 36.70
C PHE A 144 -21.54 -7.87 35.62
N ILE A 145 -21.15 -8.69 34.64
CA ILE A 145 -20.31 -8.27 33.52
C ILE A 145 -20.91 -7.04 32.81
N VAL A 146 -22.21 -7.06 32.51
CA VAL A 146 -22.91 -5.92 31.89
C VAL A 146 -22.87 -4.68 32.79
N THR A 147 -23.15 -4.84 34.09
CA THR A 147 -23.11 -3.70 35.03
C THR A 147 -21.71 -3.12 35.21
N PHE A 148 -20.67 -3.97 35.22
CA PHE A 148 -19.28 -3.54 35.28
C PHE A 148 -18.89 -2.76 34.02
N ALA A 149 -19.22 -3.28 32.84
CA ALA A 149 -18.97 -2.59 31.58
C ALA A 149 -19.64 -1.20 31.55
N LYS A 150 -20.89 -1.09 32.01
CA LYS A 150 -21.61 0.20 32.09
C LYS A 150 -20.94 1.17 33.08
N ARG A 151 -20.51 0.68 34.25
CA ARG A 151 -19.75 1.48 35.25
C ARG A 151 -18.40 1.94 34.70
N GLU A 152 -17.69 1.08 33.97
CA GLU A 152 -16.41 1.43 33.34
C GLU A 152 -16.58 2.50 32.27
N GLN A 153 -17.65 2.41 31.46
CA GLN A 153 -18.03 3.44 30.50
C GLN A 153 -18.30 4.79 31.20
N GLU A 154 -19.13 4.79 32.25
CA GLU A 154 -19.44 6.00 33.02
C GLU A 154 -18.18 6.65 33.62
N ILE A 155 -17.25 5.83 34.15
CA ILE A 155 -15.95 6.31 34.64
C ILE A 155 -15.13 6.96 33.50
N ALA A 156 -15.14 6.38 32.30
CA ALA A 156 -14.44 6.94 31.15
C ALA A 156 -15.04 8.28 30.70
N GLU A 157 -16.37 8.39 30.67
CA GLU A 157 -17.09 9.62 30.36
C GLU A 157 -16.80 10.73 31.39
N LEU A 158 -16.88 10.41 32.69
CA LEU A 158 -16.54 11.34 33.78
C LEU A 158 -15.07 11.79 33.71
N LYS A 159 -14.13 10.88 33.43
CA LYS A 159 -12.72 11.22 33.20
C LYS A 159 -12.55 12.18 32.03
N SER A 160 -13.32 12.02 30.96
CA SER A 160 -13.30 12.95 29.83
C SER A 160 -13.82 14.33 30.23
N ALA A 161 -14.99 14.40 30.88
CA ALA A 161 -15.57 15.66 31.37
C ALA A 161 -14.61 16.41 32.30
N VAL A 162 -13.88 15.70 33.17
CA VAL A 162 -12.85 16.30 34.03
C VAL A 162 -11.69 16.87 33.21
N ARG A 163 -11.23 16.18 32.16
CA ARG A 163 -10.18 16.72 31.28
C ARG A 163 -10.65 17.97 30.56
N ASP A 164 -11.89 17.99 30.08
CA ASP A 164 -12.47 19.14 29.38
C ASP A 164 -12.66 20.33 30.30
N LEU A 165 -13.20 20.12 31.51
CA LEU A 165 -13.29 21.15 32.55
C LEU A 165 -11.91 21.66 32.97
N LYS A 166 -10.91 20.78 33.09
CA LYS A 166 -9.52 21.16 33.38
C LYS A 166 -8.92 21.98 32.24
N ALA A 167 -9.29 21.70 30.99
CA ALA A 167 -8.89 22.48 29.82
C ALA A 167 -9.58 23.85 29.80
N GLN A 168 -10.85 23.95 30.21
CA GLN A 168 -11.56 25.22 30.39
C GLN A 168 -10.99 26.04 31.57
N LEU A 169 -10.53 25.37 32.63
CA LEU A 169 -9.91 26.01 33.79
C LEU A 169 -8.46 26.44 33.53
N LYS A 170 -7.78 25.87 32.52
CA LYS A 170 -6.55 26.49 32.00
C LYS A 170 -6.96 27.86 31.45
N PRO A 171 -6.51 28.96 32.06
CA PRO A 171 -7.17 30.25 31.92
C PRO A 171 -7.17 30.70 30.45
N PRO A 172 -8.35 30.87 29.82
CA PRO A 172 -8.49 31.71 28.64
C PRO A 172 -8.30 33.16 29.10
N SER A 173 -7.07 33.63 29.02
CA SER A 173 -6.63 35.01 29.24
C SER A 173 -6.64 35.54 30.68
N MET A 174 -5.62 36.33 30.97
CA MET A 174 -5.47 37.16 32.16
C MET A 174 -6.64 38.14 32.43
N GLN A 175 -7.61 38.28 31.51
CA GLN A 175 -8.73 39.22 31.64
C GLN A 175 -9.75 38.84 32.71
N ALA A 176 -10.08 37.56 32.89
CA ALA A 176 -11.03 37.14 33.94
C ALA A 176 -10.46 37.40 35.35
N ARG A 177 -9.14 37.24 35.53
CA ARG A 177 -8.44 37.62 36.77
C ARG A 177 -8.35 39.13 36.98
N ARG A 178 -8.31 39.92 35.90
CA ARG A 178 -8.43 41.39 35.96
C ARG A 178 -9.82 41.88 36.35
N LEU A 179 -10.87 41.15 35.95
CA LEU A 179 -12.26 41.48 36.28
C LEU A 179 -12.64 41.13 37.73
N LEU A 180 -11.94 40.18 38.36
CA LEU A 180 -12.21 39.74 39.75
C LEU A 180 -11.38 40.46 40.82
N LEU A 181 -10.34 41.20 40.42
CA LEU A 181 -9.61 42.09 41.33
C LEU A 181 -10.19 43.49 41.18
N ASP A 182 -10.43 44.16 42.31
CA ASP A 182 -10.75 45.59 42.30
C ASP A 182 -9.70 46.33 41.45
N PRO A 183 -10.11 47.22 40.51
CA PRO A 183 -9.18 47.88 39.60
C PRO A 183 -7.99 48.56 40.30
N ALA A 184 -8.19 49.14 41.49
CA ALA A 184 -7.11 49.78 42.25
C ALA A 184 -6.16 48.75 42.87
N ILE A 185 -6.69 47.61 43.35
CA ILE A 185 -5.86 46.50 43.86
C ILE A 185 -5.05 45.86 42.73
N HIS A 186 -5.63 45.70 41.53
CA HIS A 186 -4.92 45.17 40.38
C HIS A 186 -3.76 46.09 39.95
N GLU A 187 -4.00 47.40 39.97
CA GLU A 187 -2.99 48.40 39.64
C GLU A 187 -1.82 48.39 40.65
N GLU A 188 -2.10 48.35 41.96
CA GLU A 188 -1.04 48.23 42.97
C GLU A 188 -0.29 46.90 42.88
N PHE A 189 -0.97 45.79 42.62
CA PHE A 189 -0.30 44.50 42.43
C PHE A 189 0.60 44.52 41.18
N THR A 190 0.15 45.14 40.10
CA THR A 190 0.95 45.31 38.88
C THR A 190 2.16 46.22 39.13
N ARG A 191 1.96 47.34 39.84
CA ARG A 191 3.03 48.27 40.23
C ARG A 191 4.08 47.57 41.09
N LEU A 192 3.64 46.81 42.10
CA LEU A 192 4.52 46.04 42.98
C LEU A 192 5.27 44.95 42.20
N LYS A 193 4.59 44.21 41.32
CA LYS A 193 5.23 43.20 40.47
C LYS A 193 6.33 43.81 39.60
N ASN A 194 6.02 44.92 38.91
CA ASN A 194 7.00 45.62 38.08
C ASN A 194 8.18 46.14 38.91
N LEU A 195 7.92 46.67 40.11
CA LEU A 195 8.98 47.14 41.00
C LEU A 195 9.88 45.99 41.48
N VAL A 196 9.30 44.82 41.79
CA VAL A 196 10.06 43.62 42.16
C VAL A 196 10.92 43.17 40.98
N GLU A 197 10.35 43.04 39.77
CA GLU A 197 11.09 42.66 38.56
C GLU A 197 12.24 43.64 38.26
N GLU A 198 12.00 44.94 38.40
CA GLU A 198 13.03 45.96 38.22
C GLU A 198 14.16 45.82 39.24
N LYS A 199 13.84 45.55 40.51
CA LYS A 199 14.83 45.37 41.57
C LYS A 199 15.59 44.07 41.41
N GLU A 200 14.93 42.97 41.02
CA GLU A 200 15.59 41.70 40.70
C GLU A 200 16.55 41.86 39.52
N LYS A 201 16.16 42.60 38.49
CA LYS A 201 17.05 42.94 37.37
C LYS A 201 18.26 43.73 37.84
N LYS A 202 18.07 44.76 38.67
CA LYS A 202 19.18 45.55 39.25
C LYS A 202 20.10 44.71 40.14
N VAL A 203 19.55 43.80 40.95
CA VAL A 203 20.34 42.86 41.76
C VAL A 203 21.16 41.96 40.85
N LYS A 204 20.56 41.44 39.77
CA LYS A 204 21.27 40.62 38.78
C LYS A 204 22.37 41.41 38.09
N GLU A 205 22.08 42.62 37.60
CA GLU A 205 23.07 43.51 36.98
C GLU A 205 24.22 43.85 37.93
N LEU A 206 23.95 44.16 39.20
CA LEU A 206 24.99 44.41 40.19
C LEU A 206 25.81 43.15 40.51
N ASN A 207 25.17 41.98 40.62
CA ASN A 207 25.87 40.71 40.80
C ASN A 207 26.74 40.36 39.58
N ASP A 208 26.23 40.58 38.38
CA ASP A 208 26.96 40.37 37.12
C ASP A 208 28.14 41.35 37.02
N ASN A 209 27.96 42.61 37.42
CA ASN A 209 29.04 43.60 37.50
C ASN A 209 30.09 43.23 38.56
N ILE A 210 29.68 42.74 39.74
CA ILE A 210 30.61 42.24 40.75
C ILE A 210 31.38 41.04 40.22
N ALA A 211 30.71 40.10 39.56
CA ALA A 211 31.35 38.94 38.93
C ALA A 211 32.32 39.37 37.81
N ALA A 212 31.97 40.38 37.02
CA ALA A 212 32.82 40.94 35.98
C ALA A 212 34.03 41.70 36.55
N VAL A 213 33.88 42.40 37.67
CA VAL A 213 34.99 43.07 38.36
C VAL A 213 35.91 42.06 39.09
N GLN A 214 35.35 40.94 39.58
CA GLN A 214 36.13 39.81 40.11
C GLN A 214 36.78 38.97 39.01
N PHE A 215 36.26 39.05 37.77
CA PHE A 215 36.86 38.42 36.61
C PHE A 215 38.16 39.15 36.26
N THR A 216 39.27 38.51 36.62
CA THR A 216 40.59 38.93 36.15
C THR A 216 41.00 38.06 34.97
N PRO A 217 41.50 38.63 33.86
CA PRO A 217 42.04 37.87 32.73
C PRO A 217 43.17 36.89 33.12
N THR A 218 43.75 37.11 34.31
CA THR A 218 44.83 36.30 34.88
C THR A 218 44.34 35.13 35.74
N SER A 219 43.07 35.11 36.18
CA SER A 219 42.47 33.99 36.90
C SER A 219 42.39 32.74 36.03
N LYS A 220 42.36 31.54 36.65
CA LYS A 220 42.26 30.26 35.90
C LYS A 220 41.04 30.23 34.98
N MET A 221 39.88 30.68 35.47
CA MET A 221 38.64 30.78 34.69
C MET A 221 38.76 31.84 33.59
N GLY A 222 39.35 33.01 33.88
CA GLY A 222 39.55 34.07 32.90
C GLY A 222 40.50 33.69 31.77
N LYS A 223 41.60 33.02 32.08
CA LYS A 223 42.52 32.45 31.09
C LYS A 223 41.83 31.44 30.18
N GLN A 224 41.00 30.56 30.75
CA GLN A 224 40.26 29.55 30.00
C GLN A 224 39.21 30.18 29.07
N LEU A 225 38.48 31.20 29.53
CA LEU A 225 37.52 31.92 28.70
C LEU A 225 38.23 32.68 27.58
N MET A 226 39.32 33.39 27.87
CA MET A 226 40.10 34.10 26.85
C MET A 226 40.73 33.14 25.83
N ALA A 227 41.17 31.96 26.26
CA ALA A 227 41.60 30.91 25.34
C ALA A 227 40.45 30.46 24.43
N LYS A 228 39.25 30.23 24.99
CA LYS A 228 38.07 29.86 24.21
C LYS A 228 37.62 30.97 23.25
N CYS A 229 37.71 32.23 23.65
CA CYS A 229 37.42 33.36 22.76
C CYS A 229 38.43 33.43 21.61
N ARG A 230 39.73 33.21 21.88
CA ARG A 230 40.75 33.14 20.82
C ARG A 230 40.48 32.00 19.85
N THR A 231 40.21 30.79 20.34
CA THR A 231 39.92 29.65 19.46
C THR A 231 38.65 29.85 18.63
N LEU A 232 37.59 30.42 19.21
CA LEU A 232 36.36 30.74 18.44
C LEU A 232 36.59 31.84 17.41
N GLN A 233 37.51 32.77 17.70
CA GLN A 233 37.86 33.83 16.76
C GLN A 233 38.72 33.30 15.61
N GLU A 234 39.66 32.40 15.89
CA GLU A 234 40.45 31.67 14.90
C GLU A 234 39.54 30.80 14.02
N GLU A 235 38.60 30.05 14.60
CA GLU A 235 37.63 29.23 13.84
C GLU A 235 36.74 30.08 12.93
N ASN A 236 36.24 31.23 13.41
CA ASN A 236 35.45 32.13 12.57
C ASN A 236 36.26 32.76 11.43
N GLU A 237 37.54 33.08 11.67
CA GLU A 237 38.45 33.57 10.65
C GLU A 237 38.74 32.48 9.61
N GLU A 238 38.95 31.24 10.03
CA GLU A 238 39.13 30.08 9.16
C GLU A 238 37.89 29.83 8.29
N ILE A 239 36.68 29.82 8.88
CA ILE A 239 35.42 29.69 8.13
C ILE A 239 35.27 30.84 7.12
N GLY A 240 35.61 32.07 7.51
CA GLY A 240 35.57 33.23 6.61
C GLY A 240 36.55 33.10 5.46
N ASN A 241 37.77 32.62 5.74
CA ASN A 241 38.81 32.37 4.76
C ASN A 241 38.39 31.27 3.78
N GLU A 242 37.94 30.10 4.28
CA GLU A 242 37.46 28.99 3.44
C GLU A 242 36.28 29.42 2.54
N ALA A 243 35.32 30.17 3.09
CA ALA A 243 34.19 30.68 2.31
C ALA A 243 34.63 31.67 1.21
N SER A 244 35.60 32.53 1.51
CA SER A 244 36.15 33.49 0.53
C SER A 244 37.02 32.80 -0.53
N GLU A 245 37.81 31.81 -0.13
CA GLU A 245 38.73 31.07 -0.98
C GLU A 245 37.98 30.17 -1.96
N GLY A 246 36.92 29.48 -1.51
CA GLY A 246 36.09 28.64 -2.39
C GLY A 246 35.49 29.42 -3.56
N LYS A 247 34.87 30.58 -3.28
CA LYS A 247 34.28 31.42 -4.33
C LYS A 247 35.33 32.06 -5.22
N MET A 248 36.46 32.47 -4.65
CA MET A 248 37.58 33.04 -5.39
C MET A 248 38.24 32.00 -6.33
N HIS A 249 38.40 30.76 -5.87
CA HIS A 249 38.94 29.66 -6.66
C HIS A 249 37.98 29.30 -7.81
N GLU A 250 36.68 29.20 -7.55
CA GLU A 250 35.66 28.95 -8.58
C GLU A 250 35.67 30.03 -9.67
N LEU A 251 35.70 31.32 -9.27
CA LEU A 251 35.79 32.43 -10.22
C LEU A 251 37.10 32.41 -11.02
N SER A 252 38.21 32.05 -10.39
CA SER A 252 39.51 31.93 -11.06
C SER A 252 39.51 30.82 -12.11
N MET A 253 38.89 29.67 -11.82
CA MET A 253 38.74 28.58 -12.78
C MET A 253 37.85 28.98 -13.97
N LYS A 254 36.72 29.65 -13.70
CA LYS A 254 35.84 30.20 -14.75
C LYS A 254 36.58 31.21 -15.64
N LEU A 255 37.39 32.08 -15.04
CA LEU A 255 38.20 33.05 -15.78
C LEU A 255 39.25 32.37 -16.66
N ALA A 256 39.94 31.35 -16.16
CA ALA A 256 40.92 30.58 -16.93
C ALA A 256 40.28 29.87 -18.14
N LEU A 257 39.12 29.24 -17.94
CA LEU A 257 38.35 28.61 -19.01
C LEU A 257 37.95 29.64 -20.08
N GLN A 258 37.43 30.80 -19.68
CA GLN A 258 37.07 31.88 -20.60
C GLN A 258 38.28 32.42 -21.38
N LYS A 259 39.44 32.54 -20.75
CA LYS A 259 40.69 32.92 -21.46
C LYS A 259 41.06 31.89 -22.53
N SER A 260 40.93 30.59 -22.22
CA SER A 260 41.21 29.51 -23.18
C SER A 260 40.25 29.56 -24.38
N GLN A 261 38.95 29.71 -24.12
CA GLN A 261 37.94 29.80 -25.18
C GLN A 261 38.17 31.03 -26.08
N ASN A 262 38.52 32.18 -25.50
CA ASN A 262 38.86 33.37 -26.27
C ASN A 262 40.14 33.19 -27.11
N ALA A 263 41.14 32.48 -26.58
CA ALA A 263 42.35 32.18 -27.34
C ALA A 263 42.06 31.27 -28.54
N GLU A 264 41.21 30.26 -28.35
CA GLU A 264 40.77 29.36 -29.41
C GLU A 264 39.99 30.10 -30.50
N LEU A 265 39.01 30.94 -30.12
CA LEU A 265 38.26 31.78 -31.08
C LEU A 265 39.19 32.68 -31.88
N ARG A 266 40.16 33.34 -31.23
CA ARG A 266 41.17 34.15 -31.92
C ARG A 266 41.99 33.32 -32.91
N SER A 267 42.40 32.11 -32.53
CA SER A 267 43.13 31.20 -33.43
C SER A 267 42.28 30.79 -34.63
N GLN A 268 40.99 30.54 -34.45
CA GLN A 268 40.07 30.20 -35.55
C GLN A 268 39.89 31.38 -36.51
N PHE A 269 39.69 32.59 -35.98
CA PHE A 269 39.60 33.80 -36.82
C PHE A 269 40.88 34.07 -37.60
N GLU A 270 42.05 33.89 -36.97
CA GLU A 270 43.34 34.00 -37.64
C GLU A 270 43.47 32.97 -38.78
N GLY A 271 43.05 31.73 -38.55
CA GLY A 271 43.02 30.69 -39.58
C GLY A 271 42.09 31.03 -40.75
N LEU A 272 40.90 31.55 -40.46
CA LEU A 272 39.95 32.02 -41.48
C LEU A 272 40.51 33.19 -42.28
N HIS A 273 41.17 34.14 -41.61
CA HIS A 273 41.77 35.30 -42.28
C HIS A 273 42.86 34.87 -43.28
N LYS A 274 43.74 33.94 -42.88
CA LYS A 274 44.76 33.37 -43.78
C LYS A 274 44.15 32.62 -44.96
N HIS A 275 43.07 31.87 -44.74
CA HIS A 275 42.38 31.19 -45.83
C HIS A 275 41.76 32.20 -46.81
N MET A 276 41.13 33.26 -46.30
CA MET A 276 40.57 34.34 -47.12
C MET A 276 41.65 35.05 -47.93
N GLU A 277 42.80 35.37 -47.32
CA GLU A 277 43.96 35.94 -48.02
C GLU A 277 44.48 35.02 -49.13
N GLY A 278 44.57 33.71 -48.87
CA GLY A 278 44.92 32.71 -49.88
C GLY A 278 43.95 32.73 -51.07
N LEU A 279 42.64 32.75 -50.78
CA LEU A 279 41.61 32.82 -51.82
C LEU A 279 41.66 34.13 -52.62
N THR A 280 41.91 35.26 -51.95
CA THR A 280 42.10 36.55 -52.62
C THR A 280 43.29 36.50 -53.58
N ASN A 281 44.43 35.94 -53.15
CA ASN A 281 45.60 35.78 -54.02
C ASN A 281 45.32 34.87 -55.23
N ASP A 282 44.55 33.80 -55.05
CA ASP A 282 44.18 32.90 -56.15
C ASP A 282 43.22 33.57 -57.14
N VAL A 283 42.28 34.38 -56.64
CA VAL A 283 41.41 35.22 -57.49
C VAL A 283 42.23 36.23 -58.28
N GLU A 284 43.20 36.91 -57.66
CA GLU A 284 44.10 37.85 -58.35
C GLU A 284 44.91 37.15 -59.44
N ARG A 285 45.48 35.97 -59.17
CA ARG A 285 46.18 35.16 -60.19
C ARG A 285 45.26 34.72 -61.33
N SER A 286 44.06 34.27 -61.00
CA SER A 286 43.06 33.86 -62.00
C SER A 286 42.66 35.04 -62.88
N ASN A 287 42.42 36.21 -62.30
CA ASN A 287 42.09 37.43 -63.03
C ASN A 287 43.23 37.86 -63.97
N GLU A 288 44.47 37.79 -63.50
CA GLU A 288 45.66 38.08 -64.32
C GLU A 288 45.78 37.09 -65.50
N MET A 289 45.52 35.80 -65.27
CA MET A 289 45.50 34.78 -66.32
C MET A 289 44.40 35.05 -67.37
N VAL A 290 43.19 35.41 -66.93
CA VAL A 290 42.09 35.80 -67.82
C VAL A 290 42.46 37.01 -68.67
N ARG A 291 43.12 38.02 -68.09
CA ARG A 291 43.61 39.20 -68.82
C ARG A 291 44.59 38.82 -69.93
N ILE A 292 45.57 37.96 -69.63
CA ILE A 292 46.52 37.45 -70.62
C ILE A 292 45.81 36.68 -71.74
N MET A 293 44.85 35.81 -71.39
CA MET A 293 44.06 35.08 -72.39
C MET A 293 43.24 36.03 -73.28
N GLN A 294 42.67 37.10 -72.71
CA GLN A 294 41.94 38.12 -73.47
C GLN A 294 42.86 38.85 -74.46
N GLU A 295 44.06 39.26 -74.02
CA GLU A 295 45.06 39.88 -74.91
C GLU A 295 45.44 38.95 -76.07
N GLN A 296 45.64 37.65 -75.77
CA GLN A 296 45.92 36.66 -76.81
C GLN A 296 44.75 36.46 -77.79
N LEU A 297 43.50 36.48 -77.30
CA LEU A 297 42.32 36.42 -78.16
C LEU A 297 42.23 37.65 -79.06
N ASP A 298 42.41 38.84 -78.52
CA ASP A 298 42.39 40.10 -79.27
C ASP A 298 43.48 40.12 -80.35
N GLU A 299 44.70 39.64 -80.04
CA GLU A 299 45.78 39.46 -81.02
C GLU A 299 45.40 38.48 -82.14
N ARG A 300 44.81 37.33 -81.80
CA ARG A 300 44.35 36.36 -82.80
C ARG A 300 43.23 36.95 -83.66
N ASP A 301 42.31 37.71 -83.07
CA ASP A 301 41.23 38.39 -83.79
C ASP A 301 41.76 39.46 -84.75
N CYS A 302 42.77 40.24 -84.34
CA CYS A 302 43.49 41.17 -85.22
C CYS A 302 44.16 40.44 -86.38
N GLU A 303 44.82 39.31 -86.11
CA GLU A 303 45.47 38.48 -87.13
C GLU A 303 44.45 37.86 -88.10
N ILE A 304 43.32 37.37 -87.59
CA ILE A 304 42.19 36.89 -88.41
C ILE A 304 41.65 38.01 -89.30
N LYS A 305 41.44 39.22 -88.75
CA LYS A 305 40.99 40.38 -89.54
C LYS A 305 41.99 40.73 -90.65
N ARG A 306 43.30 40.72 -90.35
CA ARG A 306 44.38 40.96 -91.32
C ARG A 306 44.36 39.91 -92.43
N LEU A 307 44.33 38.63 -92.08
CA LEU A 307 44.27 37.52 -93.05
C LEU A 307 43.01 37.56 -93.91
N LYS A 308 41.86 37.93 -93.35
CA LYS A 308 40.62 38.15 -94.11
C LYS A 308 40.77 39.27 -95.14
N GLN A 309 41.33 40.42 -94.74
CA GLN A 309 41.59 41.54 -95.66
C GLN A 309 42.57 41.15 -96.77
N GLU A 310 43.63 40.39 -96.46
CA GLU A 310 44.56 39.87 -97.47
C GLU A 310 43.90 38.87 -98.43
N LEU A 311 42.98 38.05 -97.94
CA LEU A 311 42.19 37.13 -98.76
C LEU A 311 41.26 37.90 -99.72
N GLU A 312 40.57 38.93 -99.21
CA GLU A 312 39.72 39.82 -100.02
C GLU A 312 40.53 40.61 -101.06
N GLN A 313 41.72 41.12 -100.72
CA GLN A 313 42.60 41.76 -101.70
C GLN A 313 43.07 40.77 -102.76
N LYS A 314 43.41 39.54 -102.39
CA LYS A 314 43.79 38.49 -103.35
C LYS A 314 42.61 38.11 -104.25
N SER A 315 41.39 38.03 -103.73
CA SER A 315 40.20 37.78 -104.56
C SER A 315 39.94 38.94 -105.52
N LEU A 316 40.10 40.20 -105.08
CA LEU A 316 39.98 41.37 -105.95
C LEU A 316 41.07 41.42 -107.05
N ILE A 317 42.29 40.96 -106.75
CA ILE A 317 43.38 40.87 -107.73
C ILE A 317 43.19 39.67 -108.67
N GLU A 318 42.58 38.58 -108.22
CA GLU A 318 42.13 37.46 -109.08
C GLU A 318 40.95 37.89 -109.98
N GLU A 319 40.04 38.73 -109.49
CA GLU A 319 38.98 39.36 -110.29
C GLU A 319 39.54 40.41 -111.27
N GLU A 320 40.55 41.22 -110.90
CA GLU A 320 41.22 42.16 -111.82
C GLU A 320 42.11 41.45 -112.88
N LYS A 321 42.59 40.23 -112.60
CA LYS A 321 43.28 39.37 -113.59
C LYS A 321 42.34 38.57 -114.49
N ALA A 322 41.05 38.54 -114.18
CA ALA A 322 39.99 37.95 -114.99
C ALA A 322 39.05 39.04 -115.51
N GLU A 323 39.57 39.90 -116.40
CA GLU A 323 38.90 40.89 -117.27
C GLU A 323 37.69 41.72 -116.73
N PRO A 324 37.73 43.06 -116.85
CA PRO A 324 36.56 43.89 -116.59
C PRO A 324 35.64 43.92 -117.82
N SER A 325 34.38 43.50 -117.64
CA SER A 325 33.28 44.05 -118.43
C SER A 325 32.00 44.14 -117.59
N SER A 326 31.58 45.38 -117.29
CA SER A 326 30.19 45.90 -117.21
C SER A 326 29.15 45.13 -116.38
N ASP A 327 28.23 45.70 -115.61
CA ASP A 327 27.75 47.07 -115.38
C ASP A 327 26.61 46.98 -114.34
N SER A 328 26.53 48.00 -113.49
CA SER A 328 25.32 48.53 -112.84
C SER A 328 24.58 47.80 -111.68
N ARG A 329 24.44 48.61 -110.61
CA ARG A 329 23.25 48.91 -109.78
C ARG A 329 22.95 48.11 -108.49
N LYS A 330 23.35 48.76 -107.38
CA LYS A 330 22.55 49.29 -106.25
C LYS A 330 21.33 48.50 -105.77
N VAL A 331 21.28 48.28 -104.45
CA VAL A 331 20.24 48.62 -103.44
C VAL A 331 20.73 48.01 -102.11
N SER A 332 21.27 48.73 -101.12
CA SER A 332 20.67 49.52 -100.03
C SER A 332 19.59 48.80 -99.19
N ASP A 333 19.95 48.42 -97.95
CA ASP A 333 19.18 48.58 -96.69
C ASP A 333 19.99 47.92 -95.55
N GLU A 334 20.43 48.61 -94.48
CA GLU A 334 19.72 49.28 -93.37
C GLU A 334 19.49 48.37 -92.13
N VAL A 335 20.19 48.75 -91.03
CA VAL A 335 19.79 48.76 -89.60
C VAL A 335 19.55 47.37 -88.94
N ILE A 336 19.97 47.00 -87.72
CA ILE A 336 19.69 47.45 -86.33
C ILE A 336 20.62 46.56 -85.44
N GLU A 337 21.55 47.06 -84.63
CA GLU A 337 21.45 47.56 -83.24
C GLU A 337 20.92 46.56 -82.18
N SER A 338 21.32 46.77 -80.92
CA SER A 338 20.99 46.11 -79.64
C SER A 338 22.09 45.17 -79.12
N GLU A 339 22.99 45.61 -78.23
CA GLU A 339 22.81 45.77 -76.76
C GLU A 339 22.34 44.47 -76.09
N GLU A 340 23.22 43.80 -75.36
CA GLU A 340 23.40 43.91 -73.90
C GLU A 340 22.27 43.18 -73.13
N VAL A 341 22.65 42.33 -72.18
CA VAL A 341 22.02 42.19 -70.85
C VAL A 341 22.64 41.00 -70.13
N THR A 342 23.35 41.36 -69.08
CA THR A 342 23.74 40.59 -67.90
C THR A 342 22.54 40.05 -67.13
N THR A 343 22.65 38.82 -66.63
CA THR A 343 22.29 38.45 -65.24
C THR A 343 23.09 37.23 -64.82
#